data_AF-A0A8S1UNW3-F1
#
_entry.id   AF-A0A8S1UNW3-F1
#
_cell.length_a   1.000
_cell.length_b   1.000
_cell.length_c   1.000
_cell.angle_alpha   90.00
_cell.angle_beta   90.00
_cell.angle_gamma   90.00
#
_symmetry.space_group_name_H-M   'P 1'
#
loop_
_entity.id
_entity.type
_entity.pdbx_description
1 polymer ?
#
loop_
_entity_poly.entity_id
_entity_poly.type
_entity_poly.pdbx_seq_one_letter_code
_entity_poly.pdbx_strand_id
1 'polypeptide(L)'
;MDLILQDMPQKKVVSFLSLSYAFISEVDLGSESLRFLGGSRFDIYGIWRVIFQKKYQAKYNNQQMTFRYFLAQKIPYISDNYLSYWSQLIKLSFKQYDVSHVEIDEQGNSKTKGNWKYEKVKEYTFEPITDCPLSIDGERYPSQPVKAKVLTKILKVFCY
;
A
#
# COMPACT_ATOMS: atom_id res chain seq x y z
N MET A 1 -4.43 3.74 -20.73
CA MET A 1 -4.15 3.62 -19.29
C MET A 1 -4.44 2.19 -18.85
N ASP A 2 -3.55 1.65 -18.00
CA ASP A 2 -3.72 0.32 -17.43
C ASP A 2 -4.67 0.37 -16.23
N LEU A 3 -5.28 -0.75 -15.88
CA LEU A 3 -6.15 -0.90 -14.71
C LEU A 3 -5.67 -2.08 -13.88
N ILE A 4 -6.03 -2.13 -12.60
CA ILE A 4 -5.77 -3.28 -11.74
C ILE A 4 -7.11 -3.96 -11.50
N LEU A 5 -7.28 -5.16 -12.03
CA LEU A 5 -8.41 -6.01 -11.66
C LEU A 5 -8.11 -6.69 -10.34
N GLN A 6 -9.00 -6.52 -9.38
CA GLN A 6 -8.95 -7.13 -8.07
C GLN A 6 -10.10 -8.13 -7.97
N ASP A 7 -9.75 -9.41 -8.03
CA ASP A 7 -10.68 -10.51 -7.89
C ASP A 7 -10.82 -10.85 -6.41
N MET A 8 -11.98 -10.53 -5.84
CA MET A 8 -12.35 -10.84 -4.46
C MET A 8 -13.51 -11.84 -4.45
N PRO A 9 -13.67 -12.66 -3.40
CA PRO A 9 -14.69 -13.73 -3.37
C PRO A 9 -16.11 -13.26 -3.69
N GLN A 10 -16.49 -12.07 -3.23
CA GLN A 10 -17.84 -11.54 -3.39
C GLN A 10 -18.02 -10.67 -4.64
N LYS A 11 -16.96 -10.01 -5.12
CA LYS A 11 -17.04 -9.07 -6.24
C LYS A 11 -15.70 -8.85 -6.92
N LYS A 12 -15.75 -8.58 -8.21
CA LYS A 12 -14.60 -8.11 -9.00
C LYS A 12 -14.60 -6.59 -9.01
N VAL A 13 -13.48 -6.00 -8.62
CA VAL A 13 -13.31 -4.54 -8.55
C VAL A 13 -12.18 -4.15 -9.47
N VAL A 14 -12.34 -3.03 -10.16
CA VAL A 14 -11.30 -2.47 -11.02
C VAL A 14 -10.79 -1.21 -10.35
N SER A 15 -9.47 -1.15 -10.13
CA SER A 15 -8.78 -0.04 -9.49
C SER A 15 -7.90 0.71 -10.51
N PHE A 16 -7.91 2.03 -10.40
CA PHE A 16 -7.15 2.94 -11.26
C PHE A 16 -5.80 3.29 -10.66
N LEU A 17 -5.74 3.40 -9.33
CA LEU A 17 -4.63 4.00 -8.59
C LEU A 17 -3.98 3.02 -7.62
N SER A 18 -4.70 2.55 -6.61
CA SER A 18 -4.07 1.80 -5.51
C SER A 18 -5.00 0.90 -4.72
N LEU A 19 -4.40 -0.12 -4.10
CA LEU A 19 -4.94 -0.86 -2.96
C LEU A 19 -4.00 -0.63 -1.78
N SER A 20 -4.58 -0.34 -0.62
CA SER A 20 -3.86 -0.19 0.64
C SER A 20 -4.50 -1.03 1.75
N TYR A 21 -3.65 -1.47 2.68
CA TYR A 21 -4.03 -2.24 3.85
C TYR A 21 -3.20 -1.81 5.08
N ALA A 22 -3.75 -2.06 6.26
CA ALA A 22 -3.16 -1.75 7.56
C ALA A 22 -3.04 -0.23 7.81
N PHE A 23 -1.87 0.27 8.19
CA PHE A 23 -1.72 1.66 8.63
C PHE A 23 -2.27 2.68 7.62
N ILE A 24 -1.97 2.52 6.33
CA ILE A 24 -2.41 3.46 5.29
C ILE A 24 -3.93 3.41 5.12
N SER A 25 -4.53 2.22 5.05
CA SER A 25 -5.97 2.11 4.85
C SER A 25 -6.76 2.66 6.04
N GLU A 26 -6.27 2.46 7.26
CA GLU A 26 -6.92 3.03 8.44
C GLU A 26 -6.73 4.55 8.55
N VAL A 27 -5.61 5.11 8.10
CA VAL A 27 -5.44 6.57 8.03
C VAL A 27 -6.38 7.16 6.99
N ASP A 28 -6.41 6.58 5.80
CA ASP A 28 -7.26 7.02 4.71
C ASP A 28 -8.74 6.99 5.11
N LEU A 29 -9.24 5.82 5.50
CA LEU A 29 -10.65 5.61 5.86
C LEU A 29 -11.05 6.22 7.21
N GLY A 30 -10.12 6.32 8.15
CA GLY A 30 -10.39 6.85 9.49
C GLY A 30 -10.39 8.38 9.54
N SER A 31 -9.59 9.01 8.69
CA SER A 31 -9.54 10.47 8.56
C SER A 31 -10.77 11.10 7.88
N GLU A 32 -11.70 10.30 7.36
CA GLU A 32 -12.95 10.77 6.76
C GLU A 32 -13.81 11.61 7.72
N SER A 33 -13.72 11.37 9.03
CA SER A 33 -14.38 12.20 10.05
C SER A 33 -13.84 13.63 10.13
N LEU A 34 -12.60 13.85 9.64
CA LEU A 34 -11.87 15.11 9.67
C LEU A 34 -11.85 15.80 8.30
N ARG A 35 -12.80 15.48 7.41
CA ARG A 35 -12.84 16.01 6.03
C ARG A 35 -12.83 17.54 5.95
N PHE A 36 -13.31 18.22 6.99
CA PHE A 36 -13.30 19.67 7.11
C PHE A 36 -11.89 20.28 7.23
N LEU A 37 -10.88 19.49 7.62
CA LEU A 37 -9.46 19.93 7.74
C LEU A 37 -8.70 19.82 6.40
N GLY A 38 -9.34 19.40 5.32
CA GLY A 38 -8.68 19.21 4.03
C GLY A 38 -7.54 18.18 4.12
N GLY A 39 -6.38 18.51 3.56
CA GLY A 39 -5.22 17.61 3.53
C GLY A 39 -4.64 17.27 4.91
N SER A 40 -4.72 18.20 5.87
CA SER A 40 -4.15 18.03 7.22
C SER A 40 -4.80 16.90 8.03
N ARG A 41 -5.96 16.40 7.56
CA ARG A 41 -6.63 15.22 8.15
C ARG A 41 -5.72 13.99 8.21
N PHE A 42 -4.87 13.81 7.21
CA PHE A 42 -3.97 12.66 7.13
C PHE A 42 -2.81 12.79 8.11
N ASP A 43 -2.32 14.00 8.35
CA ASP A 43 -1.24 14.25 9.32
C ASP A 43 -1.72 14.01 10.74
N ILE A 44 -2.86 14.60 11.11
CA ILE A 44 -3.43 14.49 12.46
C ILE A 44 -3.77 13.04 12.77
N TYR A 45 -4.51 12.38 11.87
CA TYR A 45 -4.89 10.99 12.08
C TYR A 45 -3.67 10.07 11.99
N GLY A 46 -2.73 10.35 11.08
CA GLY A 46 -1.46 9.64 10.97
C GLY A 46 -0.66 9.66 12.28
N ILE A 47 -0.50 10.83 12.90
CA ILE A 47 0.17 10.97 14.21
C ILE A 47 -0.54 10.14 15.27
N TRP A 48 -1.86 10.25 15.36
CA TRP A 48 -2.66 9.46 16.30
C TRP A 48 -2.44 7.95 16.11
N ARG A 49 -2.39 7.47 14.85
CA ARG A 49 -2.12 6.06 14.53
C ARG A 49 -0.68 5.63 14.81
N VAL A 50 0.30 6.52 14.68
CA VAL A 50 1.71 6.23 15.01
C VAL A 50 1.90 6.03 16.51
N ILE A 51 1.15 6.77 17.34
CA ILE A 51 1.15 6.60 18.80
C ILE A 51 0.49 5.26 19.18
N PHE A 52 -0.63 4.91 18.54
CA PHE A 52 -1.38 3.68 18.80
C PHE A 52 -1.18 2.61 17.71
N GLN A 53 0.06 2.13 17.56
CA GLN A 53 0.39 1.12 16.55
C GLN A 53 -0.28 -0.22 16.82
N LYS A 54 -0.99 -0.74 15.81
CA LYS A 54 -1.47 -2.12 15.76
C LYS A 54 -0.53 -2.97 14.91
N LYS A 55 -0.49 -4.28 15.19
CA LYS A 55 0.20 -5.26 14.35
C LYS A 55 -0.82 -5.87 13.39
N TYR A 56 -0.47 -5.97 12.11
CA TYR A 56 -1.35 -6.53 11.09
C TYR A 56 -0.71 -7.74 10.46
N GLN A 57 -1.38 -8.87 10.55
CA GLN A 57 -0.97 -10.10 9.90
C GLN A 57 -1.72 -10.23 8.58
N ALA A 58 -0.99 -10.64 7.55
CA ALA A 58 -1.56 -10.99 6.26
C ALA A 58 -0.66 -12.03 5.57
N LYS A 59 -1.16 -12.68 4.54
CA LYS A 59 -0.37 -13.49 3.62
C LYS A 59 -0.18 -12.74 2.31
N TYR A 60 1.06 -12.66 1.86
CA TYR A 60 1.41 -12.19 0.54
C TYR A 60 2.02 -13.35 -0.24
N ASN A 61 1.48 -13.69 -1.41
CA ASN A 61 1.93 -14.85 -2.20
C ASN A 61 2.07 -16.14 -1.37
N ASN A 62 1.04 -16.43 -0.56
CA ASN A 62 0.97 -17.57 0.38
C ASN A 62 2.01 -17.56 1.53
N GLN A 63 2.80 -16.50 1.69
CA GLN A 63 3.71 -16.34 2.81
C GLN A 63 3.09 -15.42 3.87
N GLN A 64 2.89 -15.95 5.07
CA GLN A 64 2.37 -15.18 6.20
C GLN A 64 3.45 -14.25 6.75
N MET A 65 3.14 -12.97 6.86
CA MET A 65 4.05 -11.94 7.36
C MET A 65 3.28 -10.92 8.23
N THR A 66 4.00 -10.23 9.10
CA THR A 66 3.44 -9.09 9.85
C THR A 66 3.81 -7.78 9.17
N PHE A 67 2.80 -7.07 8.70
CA PHE A 67 2.90 -5.82 7.96
C PHE A 67 2.63 -4.62 8.87
N ARG A 68 3.39 -3.54 8.70
CA ARG A 68 2.96 -2.19 9.18
C ARG A 68 1.95 -1.57 8.23
N TYR A 69 2.24 -1.67 6.94
CA TYR A 69 1.33 -1.32 5.87
C TYR A 69 1.65 -2.17 4.65
N PHE A 70 0.66 -2.32 3.78
CA PHE A 70 0.83 -2.87 2.45
C PHE A 70 0.19 -1.88 1.48
N LEU A 71 0.97 -1.43 0.50
CA LEU A 71 0.51 -0.51 -0.54
C LEU A 71 0.86 -1.09 -1.91
N ALA A 72 -0.17 -1.36 -2.68
CA ALA A 72 -0.10 -1.77 -4.07
C ALA A 72 -0.59 -0.62 -4.94
N GLN A 73 0.33 0.09 -5.59
CA GLN A 73 -0.02 1.28 -6.37
C GLN A 73 0.44 1.16 -7.81
N LYS A 74 -0.42 1.62 -8.71
CA LYS A 74 -0.07 1.93 -10.09
C LYS A 74 0.44 3.36 -10.13
N ILE A 75 1.71 3.53 -10.48
CA ILE A 75 2.39 4.82 -10.42
C ILE A 75 2.53 5.37 -11.84
N PRO A 76 1.92 6.53 -12.16
CA PRO A 76 2.20 7.22 -13.42
C PRO A 76 3.33 8.26 -13.32
N TYR A 77 3.73 8.72 -12.12
CA TYR A 77 4.68 9.84 -11.97
C TYR A 77 5.62 9.71 -10.75
N ILE A 78 6.64 8.86 -10.83
CA ILE A 78 7.85 9.07 -10.02
C ILE A 78 8.95 9.39 -11.01
N SER A 79 9.22 10.69 -11.20
CA SER A 79 10.56 11.13 -11.52
C SER A 79 11.39 10.91 -10.26
N ASP A 80 12.53 10.24 -10.42
CA ASP A 80 13.82 10.89 -10.20
C ASP A 80 14.89 9.85 -10.55
N ASN A 81 15.52 10.08 -11.69
CA ASN A 81 16.78 9.48 -12.16
C ASN A 81 16.89 8.00 -12.50
N TYR A 82 15.79 7.23 -12.63
CA TYR A 82 15.85 5.94 -13.33
C TYR A 82 14.70 5.77 -14.32
N LEU A 83 15.08 5.71 -15.60
CA LEU A 83 14.35 5.15 -16.73
C LEU A 83 13.18 4.21 -16.33
N SER A 84 11.98 4.55 -16.77
CA SER A 84 11.23 3.72 -17.74
C SER A 84 9.83 4.28 -17.94
N TYR A 85 9.66 4.95 -19.07
CA TYR A 85 8.45 5.02 -19.87
C TYR A 85 7.55 3.76 -19.70
N TRP A 86 6.26 3.94 -19.40
CA TRP A 86 5.18 2.92 -19.52
C TRP A 86 5.28 1.64 -18.67
N SER A 87 5.43 1.71 -17.35
CA SER A 87 5.48 0.48 -16.54
C SER A 87 4.08 -0.15 -16.31
N GLN A 88 3.85 -1.31 -16.93
CA GLN A 88 2.72 -2.24 -16.72
C GLN A 88 2.75 -2.95 -15.35
N LEU A 89 3.35 -2.31 -14.34
CA LEU A 89 3.76 -2.95 -13.09
C LEU A 89 3.21 -2.19 -11.88
N ILE A 90 2.82 -2.92 -10.86
CA ILE A 90 2.38 -2.39 -9.58
C ILE A 90 3.60 -2.29 -8.68
N LYS A 91 3.84 -1.12 -8.07
CA LYS A 91 4.84 -0.98 -7.01
C LYS A 91 4.20 -1.42 -5.71
N LEU A 92 4.70 -2.53 -5.18
CA LEU A 92 4.39 -2.97 -3.83
C LEU A 92 5.36 -2.30 -2.88
N SER A 93 4.85 -1.73 -1.80
CA SER A 93 5.65 -1.23 -0.69
C SER A 93 5.09 -1.80 0.60
N PHE A 94 5.95 -2.49 1.34
CA PHE A 94 5.61 -3.02 2.64
C PHE A 94 6.78 -2.93 3.61
N LYS A 95 6.46 -2.73 4.89
CA LYS A 95 7.42 -2.70 5.99
C LYS A 95 7.11 -3.83 6.97
N GLN A 96 8.06 -4.75 7.12
CA GLN A 96 7.99 -5.89 8.04
C GLN A 96 8.36 -5.45 9.47
N TYR A 97 7.77 -6.09 10.48
CA TYR A 97 8.03 -5.80 11.89
C TYR A 97 9.37 -6.34 12.44
N ASP A 98 10.08 -7.20 11.71
CA ASP A 98 11.35 -7.75 12.19
C ASP A 98 12.50 -6.73 12.15
N VAL A 99 12.97 -6.43 13.37
CA VAL A 99 14.29 -5.96 13.82
C VAL A 99 15.00 -4.87 12.99
N SER A 100 15.04 -3.66 13.55
CA SER A 100 16.17 -2.74 13.32
C SER A 100 16.88 -2.58 14.66
N HIS A 101 17.93 -3.37 14.90
CA HIS A 101 18.95 -2.97 15.85
C HIS A 101 19.63 -1.72 15.27
N VAL A 102 19.68 -0.66 16.06
CA VAL A 102 20.53 0.49 15.79
C VAL A 102 21.92 0.08 16.25
N GLU A 103 22.78 -0.35 15.32
CA GLU A 103 24.22 -0.37 15.60
C GLU A 103 24.74 1.05 15.45
N ILE A 104 25.47 1.51 16.47
CA ILE A 104 26.21 2.76 16.46
C ILE A 104 27.65 2.37 16.10
N ASP A 105 28.12 2.83 14.94
CA ASP A 105 29.49 2.67 14.48
C ASP A 105 30.45 3.28 15.54
N GLU A 106 31.70 2.79 15.72
CA GLU A 106 32.68 3.36 16.68
C GLU A 106 32.97 4.86 16.48
N GLN A 107 32.52 5.45 15.36
CA GLN A 107 32.58 6.90 15.08
C GLN A 107 31.28 7.67 15.42
N GLY A 108 30.32 7.06 16.11
CA GLY A 108 29.10 7.73 16.60
C GLY A 108 28.00 7.96 15.55
N ASN A 109 28.10 7.32 14.38
CA ASN A 109 27.07 7.43 13.35
C ASN A 109 25.97 6.40 13.58
N SER A 110 24.70 6.82 13.53
CA SER A 110 23.54 5.93 13.56
C SER A 110 23.14 5.56 12.14
N LYS A 111 23.33 4.30 11.72
CA LYS A 111 22.78 3.81 10.44
C LYS A 111 21.46 3.08 10.68
N THR A 112 20.35 3.73 10.36
CA THR A 112 19.05 3.05 10.30
C THR A 112 18.91 2.29 8.97
N LYS A 113 19.17 0.97 8.98
CA LYS A 113 18.88 0.10 7.83
C LYS A 113 17.36 -0.15 7.78
N GLY A 114 16.64 0.62 6.95
CA GLY A 114 15.19 0.50 6.85
C GLY A 114 14.76 -0.75 6.08
N ASN A 115 13.97 -1.64 6.70
CA ASN A 115 13.38 -2.83 6.09
C ASN A 115 12.18 -2.49 5.18
N TRP A 116 12.43 -1.70 4.14
CA TRP A 116 11.44 -1.39 3.09
C TRP A 116 11.68 -2.34 1.92
N LYS A 117 10.69 -3.18 1.59
CA LYS A 117 10.76 -4.02 0.40
C LYS A 117 9.89 -3.42 -0.70
N TYR A 118 10.52 -3.20 -1.86
CA TYR A 118 9.86 -2.76 -3.07
C TYR A 118 9.90 -3.87 -4.10
N GLU A 119 8.75 -4.19 -4.67
CA GLU A 119 8.63 -5.19 -5.71
C GLU A 119 7.74 -4.67 -6.84
N LYS A 120 8.14 -4.94 -8.09
CA LYS A 120 7.34 -4.62 -9.27
C LYS A 120 6.70 -5.90 -9.78
N VAL A 121 5.37 -5.97 -9.79
CA VAL A 121 4.64 -7.19 -10.15
C VAL A 121 3.53 -6.91 -11.16
N LYS A 122 3.19 -7.91 -11.99
CA LYS A 122 2.01 -7.90 -12.88
C LYS A 122 0.76 -8.49 -12.22
N GLU A 123 0.96 -9.37 -11.24
CA GLU A 123 -0.07 -10.00 -10.45
C GLU A 123 0.43 -10.23 -9.03
N TYR A 124 -0.48 -10.24 -8.06
CA TYR A 124 -0.19 -10.62 -6.68
C TYR A 124 -1.40 -11.23 -6.01
N THR A 125 -1.15 -11.99 -4.95
CA THR A 125 -2.20 -12.48 -4.04
C THR A 125 -1.96 -11.92 -2.65
N PHE A 126 -3.03 -11.41 -2.04
CA PHE A 126 -3.00 -10.79 -0.73
C PHE A 126 -4.19 -11.28 0.09
N GLU A 127 -3.93 -11.89 1.25
CA GLU A 127 -4.95 -12.43 2.15
C GLU A 127 -4.79 -11.78 3.53
N PRO A 128 -5.66 -10.85 3.92
CA PRO A 128 -5.60 -10.28 5.25
C PRO A 128 -6.02 -11.32 6.30
N ILE A 129 -5.23 -11.47 7.36
CA ILE A 129 -5.54 -12.35 8.50
C ILE A 129 -6.13 -11.52 9.64
N THR A 130 -5.56 -10.35 9.90
CA THR A 130 -6.12 -9.39 10.84
C THR A 130 -7.34 -8.69 10.23
N ASP A 131 -8.39 -8.50 11.02
CA ASP A 131 -9.54 -7.73 10.58
C ASP A 131 -9.18 -6.24 10.47
N CYS A 132 -8.94 -5.81 9.23
CA CYS A 132 -8.63 -4.44 8.88
C CYS A 132 -9.21 -4.19 7.47
N PRO A 133 -10.00 -3.11 7.29
CA PRO A 133 -10.58 -2.82 5.99
C PRO A 133 -9.49 -2.53 4.96
N LEU A 134 -9.75 -2.99 3.74
CA LEU A 134 -8.97 -2.63 2.57
C LEU A 134 -9.45 -1.27 2.07
N SER A 135 -8.52 -0.40 1.68
CA SER A 135 -8.85 0.81 0.91
C SER A 135 -8.43 0.58 -0.54
N ILE A 136 -9.39 0.61 -1.46
CA ILE A 136 -9.16 0.48 -2.91
C ILE A 136 -9.57 1.81 -3.53
N ASP A 137 -8.60 2.53 -4.11
CA ASP A 137 -8.77 3.88 -4.64
C ASP A 137 -9.42 4.87 -3.63
N GLY A 138 -9.22 4.67 -2.32
CA GLY A 138 -9.83 5.48 -1.26
C GLY A 138 -11.17 4.96 -0.73
N GLU A 139 -11.75 3.94 -1.36
CA GLU A 139 -13.05 3.38 -0.98
C GLU A 139 -12.90 2.21 -0.01
N ARG A 140 -13.86 2.05 0.91
CA ARG A 140 -13.82 1.02 1.96
C ARG A 140 -14.29 -0.34 1.44
N TYR A 141 -13.48 -1.37 1.69
CA TYR A 141 -13.81 -2.77 1.41
C TYR A 141 -13.57 -3.66 2.64
N PRO A 142 -14.34 -4.75 2.81
CA PRO A 142 -14.14 -5.68 3.91
C PRO A 142 -12.80 -6.41 3.79
N SER A 143 -12.29 -6.89 4.92
CA SER A 143 -11.09 -7.72 4.98
C SER A 143 -11.35 -9.08 4.32
N GLN A 144 -10.88 -9.25 3.08
CA GLN A 144 -11.06 -10.49 2.31
C GLN A 144 -9.85 -10.75 1.40
N PRO A 145 -9.58 -12.01 1.01
CA PRO A 145 -8.51 -12.32 0.07
C PRO A 145 -8.73 -11.63 -1.27
N VAL A 146 -7.65 -11.10 -1.83
CA VAL A 146 -7.62 -10.38 -3.11
C VAL A 146 -6.57 -11.01 -4.00
N LYS A 147 -6.97 -11.37 -5.22
CA LYS A 147 -6.05 -11.66 -6.31
C LYS A 147 -6.06 -10.51 -7.29
N ALA A 148 -4.94 -9.82 -7.42
CA ALA A 148 -4.82 -8.66 -8.29
C ALA A 148 -4.07 -9.00 -9.58
N LYS A 149 -4.53 -8.45 -10.71
CA LYS A 149 -3.90 -8.58 -12.02
C LYS A 149 -3.94 -7.24 -12.76
N VAL A 150 -2.80 -6.85 -13.35
CA VAL A 150 -2.75 -5.67 -14.22
C VAL A 150 -3.40 -5.99 -15.57
N LEU A 151 -4.37 -5.15 -15.93
CA LEU A 151 -5.02 -5.11 -17.22
C LEU A 151 -4.44 -3.97 -18.06
N THR A 152 -3.70 -4.31 -19.11
CA THR A 152 -2.94 -3.33 -19.89
C THR A 152 -3.79 -2.68 -20.98
N LYS A 153 -3.59 -1.37 -21.18
CA LYS A 153 -4.14 -0.56 -22.29
C LYS A 153 -5.66 -0.64 -22.50
N ILE A 154 -6.44 -0.93 -21.46
CA ILE A 154 -7.90 -1.06 -21.58
C ILE A 154 -8.59 0.28 -21.82
N LEU A 155 -8.12 1.36 -21.18
CA LEU A 155 -8.85 2.63 -21.15
C LEU A 155 -8.10 3.72 -21.92
N LYS A 156 -8.79 4.43 -22.82
CA LYS A 156 -8.27 5.65 -23.45
C LYS A 156 -8.48 6.81 -22.49
N VAL A 157 -7.41 7.45 -22.07
CA VAL A 157 -7.47 8.62 -21.19
C VAL A 157 -7.16 9.84 -22.03
N PHE A 158 -8.05 10.83 -21.97
CA PHE A 158 -7.84 12.12 -22.62
C PHE A 158 -6.88 12.93 -21.75
N CYS A 159 -5.70 13.21 -22.30
CA CYS A 159 -4.79 14.20 -21.73
C CYS A 159 -4.97 15.47 -22.57
N TYR A 160 -5.43 16.54 -21.92
CA TYR A 160 -5.51 17.88 -22.51
C TYR A 160 -4.24 18.67 -22.17
#